data_AF-A0A9E2AAN4-F1
#
_entry.id   AF-A0A9E2AAN4-F1
#
_cell.length_a   1.000
_cell.length_b   1.000
_cell.length_c   1.000
_cell.angle_alpha   90.00
_cell.angle_beta   90.00
_cell.angle_gamma   90.00
#
_symmetry.space_group_name_H-M   'P 1'
#
loop_
_entity.id
_entity.type
_entity.pdbx_description
1 polymer ?
#
loop_
_entity_poly.entity_id
_entity_poly.type
_entity_poly.pdbx_seq_one_letter_code
_entity_poly.pdbx_strand_id
1 'polypeptide(L)'
;MQMSANDINLVLIAENSARAKLLRDTMSNCGINGVIRRIDPGAPAVDCARQTGPYREKPLPDLFFLDFTDPSDECIAVLKAIAFGEQRTSVPVVLMTSDYSQDLLDNGDVAEDTAVMFSPTSLPSFFRKMKTGKRPSFFKALRTLYQYGPILVRPPESQMRTAAA
;
A
#
# COMPACT_ATOMS: atom_id res chain seq x y z
N MET A 1 -7.23 18.49 -12.96
CA MET A 1 -5.82 18.79 -12.65
C MET A 1 -4.96 17.95 -13.57
N GLN A 2 -4.06 18.56 -14.35
CA GLN A 2 -3.06 17.80 -15.11
C GLN A 2 -2.00 17.26 -14.13
N MET A 3 -1.73 15.96 -14.18
CA MET A 3 -0.64 15.36 -13.40
C MET A 3 0.70 15.85 -13.96
N SER A 4 1.58 16.31 -13.08
CA SER A 4 2.96 16.61 -13.43
C SER A 4 3.79 15.32 -13.55
N ALA A 5 4.92 15.36 -14.24
CA ALA A 5 5.86 14.23 -14.32
C ALA A 5 6.43 13.81 -12.93
N ASN A 6 6.21 14.63 -11.90
CA ASN A 6 6.69 14.38 -10.54
C ASN A 6 5.56 13.98 -9.57
N ASP A 7 4.31 13.94 -10.04
CA ASP A 7 3.16 13.52 -9.25
C ASP A 7 3.17 12.00 -9.08
N ILE A 8 2.71 11.51 -7.93
CA ILE A 8 2.54 10.07 -7.68
C ILE A 8 1.12 9.61 -8.02
N ASN A 9 0.98 8.48 -8.71
CA ASN A 9 -0.28 7.78 -8.88
C ASN A 9 -0.37 6.61 -7.90
N LEU A 10 -1.24 6.73 -6.89
CA LEU A 10 -1.44 5.71 -5.87
C LEU A 10 -2.81 5.06 -6.00
N VAL A 11 -2.84 3.75 -5.80
CA VAL A 11 -4.08 3.05 -5.46
C VAL A 11 -4.03 2.70 -3.98
N LEU A 12 -5.08 3.08 -3.25
CA LEU A 12 -5.30 2.69 -1.87
C LEU A 12 -6.44 1.65 -1.85
N ILE A 13 -6.15 0.47 -1.34
CA ILE A 13 -7.15 -0.55 -1.04
C ILE A 13 -7.51 -0.39 0.44
N ALA A 14 -8.72 0.07 0.71
CA ALA A 14 -9.20 0.32 2.07
C ALA A 14 -10.72 0.39 2.10
N GLU A 15 -11.35 -0.20 3.11
CA GLU A 15 -12.81 -0.18 3.28
C GLU A 15 -13.33 1.22 3.62
N ASN A 16 -12.58 1.98 4.44
CA ASN A 16 -13.00 3.29 4.91
C ASN A 16 -12.36 4.44 4.11
N SER A 17 -13.19 5.39 3.65
CA SER A 17 -12.77 6.63 2.99
C SER A 17 -11.84 7.53 3.84
N ALA A 18 -11.91 7.44 5.17
CA ALA A 18 -11.05 8.16 6.10
C ALA A 18 -9.56 7.83 5.88
N ARG A 19 -9.26 6.60 5.43
CA ARG A 19 -7.88 6.20 5.15
C ARG A 19 -7.28 6.97 3.97
N ALA A 20 -8.09 7.22 2.95
CA ALA A 20 -7.66 8.03 1.82
C ALA A 20 -7.36 9.47 2.27
N LYS A 21 -8.10 9.99 3.27
CA LYS A 21 -7.82 11.30 3.86
C LYS A 21 -6.50 11.31 4.65
N LEU A 22 -6.27 10.34 5.54
CA LEU A 22 -4.99 10.19 6.24
C LEU A 22 -3.81 10.17 5.26
N LEU A 23 -3.90 9.37 4.20
CA LEU A 23 -2.83 9.21 3.23
C LEU A 23 -2.57 10.53 2.46
N ARG A 24 -3.64 11.20 2.02
CA ARG A 24 -3.57 12.52 1.37
C ARG A 24 -2.94 13.58 2.27
N ASP A 25 -3.40 13.67 3.52
CA ASP A 25 -2.90 14.65 4.49
C ASP A 25 -1.42 14.39 4.80
N THR A 26 -1.02 13.11 4.96
CA THR A 26 0.38 12.74 5.21
C THR A 26 1.29 13.04 4.00
N MET A 27 0.83 12.75 2.78
CA MET A 27 1.55 13.11 1.55
C MET A 27 1.76 14.62 1.44
N SER A 28 0.69 15.39 1.63
CA SER A 28 0.73 16.85 1.60
C SER A 28 1.70 17.42 2.63
N ASN A 29 1.65 16.92 3.87
CA ASN A 29 2.56 17.34 4.95
C ASN A 29 4.03 16.99 4.66
N CYS A 30 4.28 15.94 3.88
CA CYS A 30 5.62 15.61 3.40
C CYS A 30 6.01 16.41 2.14
N GLY A 31 5.09 17.12 1.50
CA GLY A 31 5.28 17.81 0.22
C GLY A 31 5.42 16.84 -0.96
N ILE A 32 4.68 15.73 -0.93
CA ILE A 32 4.48 14.82 -2.05
C ILE A 32 3.15 15.17 -2.73
N ASN A 33 3.20 15.48 -4.03
CA ASN A 33 2.00 15.68 -4.85
C ASN A 33 1.61 14.38 -5.55
N GLY A 34 0.31 14.17 -5.76
CA GLY A 34 -0.19 12.99 -6.43
C GLY A 34 -1.70 12.82 -6.35
N VAL A 35 -2.16 11.71 -6.94
CA VAL A 35 -3.54 11.26 -6.90
C VAL A 35 -3.63 9.96 -6.13
N ILE A 36 -4.73 9.79 -5.39
CA ILE A 36 -5.04 8.55 -4.68
C ILE A 36 -6.40 8.06 -5.15
N ARG A 37 -6.42 6.90 -5.81
CA ARG A 37 -7.65 6.19 -6.12
C ARG A 37 -7.92 5.17 -5.01
N ARG A 38 -8.98 5.39 -4.24
CA ARG A 38 -9.46 4.38 -3.28
C ARG A 38 -10.24 3.31 -4.02
N ILE A 39 -10.01 2.05 -3.66
CA ILE A 39 -10.78 0.88 -4.10
C ILE A 39 -11.10 0.08 -2.84
N ASP A 40 -12.29 -0.49 -2.77
CA ASP A 40 -12.65 -1.44 -1.71
C ASP A 40 -11.86 -2.76 -1.89
N PRO A 41 -11.61 -3.52 -0.82
CA PRO A 41 -11.08 -4.88 -0.94
C PRO A 41 -11.98 -5.80 -1.79
N GLY A 42 -11.47 -6.98 -2.14
CA GLY A 42 -12.14 -7.97 -2.98
C GLY A 42 -11.78 -7.89 -4.47
N ALA A 43 -12.71 -8.34 -5.32
CA ALA A 43 -12.47 -8.52 -6.75
C ALA A 43 -11.98 -7.25 -7.48
N PRO A 44 -12.52 -6.03 -7.22
CA PRO A 44 -12.03 -4.82 -7.89
C PRO A 44 -10.56 -4.51 -7.59
N ALA A 45 -10.08 -4.81 -6.37
CA ALA A 45 -8.68 -4.62 -6.00
C ALA A 45 -7.76 -5.60 -6.75
N VAL A 46 -8.16 -6.87 -6.85
CA VAL A 46 -7.42 -7.90 -7.60
C VAL A 46 -7.41 -7.57 -9.10
N ASP A 47 -8.54 -7.17 -9.67
CA ASP A 47 -8.63 -6.77 -11.07
C ASP A 47 -7.75 -5.55 -11.37
N CYS A 48 -7.74 -4.56 -10.47
CA CYS A 48 -6.86 -3.41 -10.58
C CYS A 48 -5.38 -3.81 -10.54
N ALA A 49 -5.01 -4.73 -9.64
CA ALA A 49 -3.63 -5.20 -9.49
C ALA A 49 -3.13 -6.04 -10.67
N ARG A 50 -4.05 -6.74 -11.36
CA ARG A 50 -3.77 -7.59 -12.52
C ARG A 50 -4.05 -6.91 -13.87
N GLN A 51 -4.50 -5.67 -13.87
CA GLN A 51 -4.98 -4.94 -15.06
C GLN A 51 -6.01 -5.73 -15.87
N THR A 52 -6.97 -6.34 -15.18
CA THR A 52 -8.08 -7.09 -15.77
C THR A 52 -9.40 -6.35 -15.63
N GLY A 53 -10.43 -6.86 -16.31
CA GLY A 53 -11.78 -6.29 -16.23
C GLY A 53 -11.83 -4.78 -16.53
N PRO A 54 -12.47 -3.96 -15.68
CA PRO A 54 -12.57 -2.51 -15.84
C PRO A 54 -11.24 -1.74 -15.81
N TYR A 55 -10.14 -2.41 -15.44
CA TYR A 55 -8.83 -1.80 -15.23
C TYR A 55 -7.82 -2.04 -16.36
N ARG A 56 -8.19 -2.79 -17.41
CA ARG A 56 -7.32 -3.12 -18.56
C ARG A 56 -6.64 -1.92 -19.21
N GLU A 57 -7.37 -0.82 -19.35
CA GLU A 57 -6.88 0.42 -19.98
C GLU A 57 -6.55 1.52 -18.96
N LYS A 58 -6.60 1.20 -17.65
CA LYS A 58 -6.23 2.15 -16.61
C LYS A 58 -4.71 2.18 -16.47
N PRO A 59 -4.11 3.36 -16.25
CA PRO A 59 -2.68 3.46 -16.00
C PRO A 59 -2.31 2.71 -14.72
N LEU A 60 -1.18 1.99 -14.76
CA LEU A 60 -0.61 1.35 -13.58
C LEU A 60 -0.31 2.41 -12.50
N PRO A 61 -0.61 2.12 -11.23
CA PRO A 61 -0.13 2.95 -10.13
C PRO A 61 1.38 2.79 -9.95
N ASP A 62 2.00 3.79 -9.33
CA ASP A 62 3.40 3.75 -8.93
C ASP A 62 3.63 2.76 -7.79
N LEU A 63 2.65 2.63 -6.90
CA LEU A 63 2.59 1.63 -5.81
C LEU A 63 1.14 1.46 -5.33
N PHE A 64 0.85 0.30 -4.75
CA PHE A 64 -0.36 0.03 -4.00
C PHE A 64 -0.14 0.28 -2.51
N PHE A 65 -1.09 0.93 -1.86
CA PHE A 65 -1.25 0.89 -0.42
C PHE A 65 -2.42 -0.04 -0.10
N LEU A 66 -2.22 -1.00 0.81
CA LEU A 66 -3.31 -1.78 1.39
C LEU A 66 -3.44 -1.39 2.86
N ASP A 67 -4.63 -0.96 3.24
CA ASP A 67 -4.97 -0.79 4.65
C ASP A 67 -5.11 -2.15 5.29
N PHE A 68 -4.16 -2.47 6.17
CA PHE A 68 -4.08 -3.74 6.84
C PHE A 68 -4.00 -3.51 8.36
N THR A 69 -4.47 -2.37 8.88
CA THR A 69 -4.37 -2.09 10.33
C THR A 69 -5.32 -2.93 11.16
N ASP A 70 -6.49 -3.24 10.61
CA ASP A 70 -7.51 -4.10 11.19
C ASP A 70 -8.21 -4.82 10.02
N PRO A 71 -7.54 -5.84 9.45
CA PRO A 71 -7.94 -6.38 8.15
C PRO A 71 -9.14 -7.32 8.26
N SER A 72 -10.13 -7.12 7.39
CA SER A 72 -11.19 -8.11 7.14
C SER A 72 -10.68 -9.31 6.33
N ASP A 73 -11.48 -10.37 6.24
CA ASP A 73 -11.16 -11.53 5.40
C ASP A 73 -10.93 -11.16 3.94
N GLU A 74 -11.65 -10.15 3.43
CA GLU A 74 -11.45 -9.63 2.08
C GLU A 74 -10.09 -8.94 1.92
N CYS A 75 -9.63 -8.19 2.94
CA CYS A 75 -8.29 -7.61 2.97
C CYS A 75 -7.21 -8.70 2.93
N ILE A 76 -7.38 -9.77 3.72
CA ILE A 76 -6.46 -10.91 3.75
C ILE A 76 -6.44 -11.62 2.39
N ALA A 77 -7.60 -11.89 1.80
CA ALA A 77 -7.70 -12.54 0.50
C ALA A 77 -7.04 -11.70 -0.60
N VAL A 78 -7.25 -10.39 -0.61
CA VAL A 78 -6.58 -9.48 -1.55
C VAL A 78 -5.07 -9.52 -1.34
N LEU A 79 -4.59 -9.44 -0.09
CA LEU A 79 -3.16 -9.47 0.22
C LEU A 79 -2.51 -10.74 -0.35
N LYS A 80 -3.09 -11.91 -0.07
CA LYS A 80 -2.61 -13.20 -0.62
C LYS A 80 -2.61 -13.19 -2.16
N ALA A 81 -3.65 -12.64 -2.78
CA ALA A 81 -3.80 -12.63 -4.23
C ALA A 81 -2.84 -11.70 -4.99
N ILE A 82 -2.33 -10.64 -4.34
CA ILE A 82 -1.55 -9.59 -5.02
C ILE A 82 -0.13 -9.40 -4.48
N ALA A 83 0.18 -9.80 -3.25
CA ALA A 83 1.46 -9.46 -2.61
C ALA A 83 2.40 -10.65 -2.38
N PHE A 84 1.92 -11.88 -2.55
CA PHE A 84 2.67 -13.10 -2.29
C PHE A 84 2.65 -14.07 -3.48
N GLY A 85 3.57 -15.04 -3.44
CA GLY A 85 3.68 -16.09 -4.46
C GLY A 85 4.10 -15.61 -5.86
N GLU A 86 4.00 -16.51 -6.83
CA GLU A 86 4.36 -16.26 -8.23
C GLU A 86 3.38 -15.30 -8.95
N GLN A 87 2.16 -15.18 -8.42
CA GLN A 87 1.07 -14.40 -9.01
C GLN A 87 0.98 -12.96 -8.45
N ARG A 88 1.96 -12.53 -7.65
CA ARG A 88 2.02 -11.17 -7.13
C ARG A 88 2.04 -10.13 -8.26
N THR A 89 1.51 -8.95 -8.00
CA THR A 89 1.55 -7.85 -8.97
C THR A 89 3.00 -7.38 -9.21
N SER A 90 3.26 -6.73 -10.34
CA SER A 90 4.56 -6.12 -10.64
C SER A 90 4.74 -4.76 -9.95
N VAL A 91 3.65 -4.17 -9.47
CA VAL A 91 3.64 -2.88 -8.78
C VAL A 91 3.84 -3.12 -7.28
N PRO A 92 4.76 -2.41 -6.61
CA PRO A 92 5.01 -2.62 -5.18
C PRO A 92 3.77 -2.45 -4.31
N VAL A 93 3.58 -3.38 -3.37
CA VAL A 93 2.51 -3.32 -2.35
C VAL A 93 3.10 -2.90 -1.01
N VAL A 94 2.54 -1.83 -0.45
CA VAL A 94 2.87 -1.29 0.87
C VAL A 94 1.68 -1.49 1.81
N LEU A 95 1.88 -2.18 2.92
CA LEU A 95 0.84 -2.45 3.93
C LEU A 95 0.88 -1.38 5.01
N MET A 96 -0.26 -0.79 5.34
CA MET A 96 -0.40 -0.02 6.58
C MET A 96 -0.76 -0.99 7.69
N THR A 97 0.14 -1.21 8.65
CA THR A 97 -0.03 -2.22 9.70
C THR A 97 -0.20 -1.61 11.09
N SER A 98 -0.89 -2.36 11.95
CA SER A 98 -0.90 -2.25 13.41
C SER A 98 -0.13 -3.41 14.05
N ASP A 99 0.00 -3.40 15.37
CA ASP A 99 0.62 -4.53 16.10
C ASP A 99 -0.19 -5.81 15.93
N TYR A 100 -1.52 -5.70 15.99
CA TYR A 100 -2.42 -6.83 15.73
C TYR A 100 -2.20 -7.43 14.35
N SER A 101 -2.18 -6.59 13.31
CA SER A 101 -2.00 -7.09 11.95
C SER A 101 -0.58 -7.58 11.65
N GLN A 102 0.41 -7.06 12.38
CA GLN A 102 1.78 -7.54 12.28
C GLN A 102 1.89 -8.94 12.88
N ASP A 103 1.29 -9.15 14.05
CA ASP A 103 1.18 -10.48 14.66
C ASP A 103 0.45 -11.47 13.72
N LEU A 104 -0.63 -11.01 13.07
CA LEU A 104 -1.33 -11.81 12.06
C LEU A 104 -0.46 -12.16 10.85
N LEU A 105 0.46 -11.28 10.43
CA LEU A 105 1.40 -11.55 9.34
C LEU A 105 2.52 -12.51 9.74
N ASP A 106 3.03 -12.37 10.97
CA ASP A 106 4.19 -13.12 11.46
C ASP A 106 3.79 -14.53 11.96
N ASN A 107 2.60 -14.65 12.58
CA ASN A 107 2.16 -15.87 13.26
C ASN A 107 0.87 -16.48 12.67
N GLY A 108 0.19 -15.78 11.75
CA GLY A 108 -1.01 -16.28 11.07
C GLY A 108 -0.70 -16.96 9.73
N ASP A 109 -1.71 -17.65 9.18
CA ASP A 109 -1.69 -18.14 7.80
C ASP A 109 -2.07 -16.99 6.85
N VAL A 110 -1.21 -15.99 6.76
CA VAL A 110 -1.37 -14.84 5.84
C VAL A 110 -0.16 -14.71 4.91
N ALA A 111 1.04 -14.87 5.45
CA ALA A 111 2.27 -14.83 4.70
C ALA A 111 2.67 -16.23 4.20
N GLU A 112 3.40 -16.25 3.09
CA GLU A 112 4.10 -17.46 2.63
C GLU A 112 5.40 -17.63 3.41
N ASP A 113 5.84 -18.88 3.64
CA ASP A 113 7.06 -19.23 4.40
C ASP A 113 8.35 -18.56 3.87
N THR A 114 8.32 -18.10 2.62
CA THR A 114 9.48 -17.49 1.94
C THR A 114 9.46 -15.96 1.94
N ALA A 115 8.37 -15.33 2.41
CA ALA A 115 8.20 -13.89 2.32
C ALA A 115 8.96 -13.16 3.43
N VAL A 116 9.82 -12.21 3.04
CA VAL A 116 10.48 -11.28 3.97
C VAL A 116 9.76 -9.94 3.92
N MET A 117 9.33 -9.46 5.08
CA MET A 117 8.65 -8.18 5.21
C MET A 117 9.60 -7.11 5.77
N PHE A 118 9.56 -5.92 5.18
CA PHE A 118 10.40 -4.81 5.62
C PHE A 118 9.55 -3.77 6.33
N SER A 119 9.85 -3.46 7.58
CA SER A 119 9.13 -2.43 8.35
C SER A 119 9.88 -1.09 8.33
N PRO A 120 9.53 -0.10 7.49
CA PRO A 120 9.83 1.30 7.77
C PRO A 120 9.16 1.77 9.05
N THR A 121 9.84 2.69 9.75
CA THR A 121 9.41 3.22 11.05
C THR A 121 8.01 3.83 11.04
N SER A 122 7.67 4.65 10.03
CA SER A 122 6.37 5.34 9.97
C SER A 122 5.99 5.78 8.56
N LEU A 123 4.68 5.97 8.32
CA LEU A 123 4.13 6.48 7.07
C LEU A 123 4.73 7.85 6.66
N PRO A 124 4.90 8.83 7.58
CA PRO A 124 5.64 10.06 7.27
C PRO A 124 7.09 9.83 6.85
N SER A 125 7.81 8.91 7.52
CA SER A 125 9.19 8.56 7.17
C SER A 125 9.28 7.95 5.76
N PHE A 126 8.30 7.13 5.39
CA PHE A 126 8.21 6.55 4.05
C PHE A 126 8.10 7.64 2.96
N PHE A 127 7.15 8.57 3.10
CA PHE A 127 6.99 9.67 2.14
C PHE A 127 8.16 10.64 2.15
N ARG A 128 8.77 10.89 3.33
CA ARG A 128 9.97 11.74 3.41
C ARG A 128 11.14 11.12 2.65
N LYS A 129 11.38 9.81 2.80
CA LYS A 129 12.40 9.08 2.02
C LYS A 129 12.11 9.12 0.51
N MET A 130 10.84 9.02 0.12
CA MET A 130 10.42 9.16 -1.27
C MET A 130 10.73 10.56 -1.83
N LYS A 131 10.58 11.62 -1.02
CA LYS A 131 10.91 12.99 -1.40
C LYS A 131 12.41 13.26 -1.44
N THR A 132 13.15 12.81 -0.43
CA THR A 132 14.57 13.17 -0.22
C THR A 132 15.52 12.38 -1.11
N GLY A 133 15.14 11.19 -1.55
CA GLY A 133 15.91 10.43 -2.53
C GLY A 133 15.70 10.98 -3.94
N LYS A 134 16.67 10.76 -4.84
CA LYS A 134 16.37 10.76 -6.27
C LYS A 134 15.20 9.80 -6.47
N ARG A 135 13.99 10.32 -6.72
CA ARG A 135 12.74 9.55 -6.76
C ARG A 135 12.85 8.24 -7.56
N PRO A 136 13.54 8.19 -8.72
CA PRO A 136 13.79 6.92 -9.42
C PRO A 136 14.55 5.88 -8.59
N SER A 137 15.54 6.30 -7.79
CA SER A 137 16.30 5.43 -6.89
C SER A 137 15.42 4.89 -5.75
N PHE A 138 14.51 5.71 -5.21
CA PHE A 138 13.54 5.25 -4.20
C PHE A 138 12.66 4.14 -4.76
N PHE A 139 12.05 4.35 -5.93
CA PHE A 139 11.20 3.34 -6.56
C PHE A 139 11.98 2.10 -7.03
N LYS A 140 13.24 2.27 -7.46
CA LYS A 140 14.12 1.14 -7.74
C LYS A 140 14.34 0.30 -6.48
N ALA A 141 14.70 0.93 -5.36
CA ALA A 141 14.87 0.23 -4.09
C ALA A 141 13.57 -0.44 -3.62
N LEU A 142 12.43 0.27 -3.73
CA LEU A 142 11.13 -0.27 -3.36
C LEU A 142 10.78 -1.53 -4.16
N ARG A 143 10.98 -1.51 -5.48
CA ARG A 143 10.76 -2.69 -6.34
C ARG A 143 11.73 -3.82 -6.02
N THR A 144 12.98 -3.52 -5.68
CA THR A 144 13.95 -4.54 -5.29
C THR A 144 13.56 -5.21 -3.97
N LEU A 145 13.16 -4.44 -2.96
CA LEU A 145 12.68 -4.99 -1.68
C LEU A 145 11.41 -5.82 -1.88
N TYR A 146 10.49 -5.32 -2.70
CA TYR A 146 9.22 -5.99 -2.98
C TYR A 146 9.36 -7.37 -3.61
N GLN A 147 10.52 -7.69 -4.23
CA GLN A 147 10.78 -9.04 -4.74
C GLN A 147 10.80 -10.11 -3.64
N TYR A 148 11.08 -9.70 -2.39
CA TYR A 148 11.14 -10.58 -1.23
C TYR A 148 9.84 -10.55 -0.42
N GLY A 149 9.02 -9.52 -0.55
CA GLY A 149 7.74 -9.41 0.15
C GLY A 149 7.25 -7.97 0.27
N PRO A 150 6.03 -7.76 0.80
CA PRO A 150 5.46 -6.43 0.95
C PRO A 150 6.25 -5.57 1.96
N ILE A 151 6.11 -4.24 1.80
CA ILE A 151 6.72 -3.25 2.69
C ILE A 151 5.68 -2.81 3.73
N LEU A 152 6.02 -2.82 5.01
CA LEU A 152 5.10 -2.53 6.12
C LEU A 152 5.32 -1.14 6.69
N VAL A 153 4.36 -0.23 6.61
CA VAL A 153 4.44 1.09 7.25
C VAL A 153 3.50 1.15 8.45
N ARG A 154 3.93 1.86 9.50
CA ARG A 154 3.04 2.21 10.61
C ARG A 154 2.37 3.57 10.38
N PRO A 155 1.03 3.66 10.37
CA PRO A 155 0.33 4.93 10.42
C PRO A 155 0.54 5.60 11.80
N PRO A 156 0.28 6.91 11.94
CA PRO A 156 0.37 7.59 13.23
C PRO A 156 -0.63 7.02 14.24
N GLU A 157 -0.20 6.76 15.49
CA GLU A 157 -1.03 6.17 16.55
C GLU A 157 -2.34 6.92 16.78
N SER A 158 -2.32 8.26 16.71
CA SER A 158 -3.50 9.11 16.89
C SER A 158 -4.62 8.87 15.87
N GLN A 159 -4.31 8.21 14.74
CA GLN A 159 -5.24 7.90 13.65
C GLN A 159 -5.49 6.41 13.48
N MET A 160 -4.99 5.57 14.40
CA MET A 160 -5.33 4.14 14.44
C MET A 160 -6.68 3.89 15.11
N ARG A 161 -7.16 4.82 15.96
CA ARG A 161 -8.40 4.69 16.75
C ARG A 161 -9.66 5.27 16.09
N THR A 162 -9.55 6.03 15.01
CA THR A 162 -10.69 6.78 14.44
C THR A 162 -11.57 5.97 13.47
N ALA A 163 -11.32 4.67 13.30
CA ALA A 163 -12.14 3.81 12.44
C ALA A 163 -13.29 3.09 13.18
N ALA A 164 -13.40 3.26 14.51
CA ALA A 164 -14.35 2.54 15.36
C ALA A 164 -15.50 3.40 15.91
N ALA A 165 -15.86 4.52 15.23
CA ALA A 165 -16.98 5.37 15.62
C ALA A 165 -18.00 5.49 14.50
#